data_AF-A0A853AK04-F1
#
_entry.id   AF-A0A853AK04-F1
#
_cell.length_a   1.000
_cell.length_b   1.000
_cell.length_c   1.000
_cell.angle_alpha   90.00
_cell.angle_beta   90.00
_cell.angle_gamma   90.00
#
_symmetry.space_group_name_H-M   'P 1'
#
loop_
_entity.id
_entity.type
_entity.pdbx_description
1 polymer ?
#
loop_
_entity_poly.entity_id
_entity_poly.type
_entity_poly.pdbx_seq_one_letter_code
_entity_poly.pdbx_strand_id
1 'polypeptide(L)'
;MHPQQPGQWGPPPGGQHPQQQPPYQQPPQNGRGKRIGLVAGLGFAVLVLVGAGGFLALEYVDYSKPAGEPPTNAALPPQCDLVGKPTLQRLHVTNPDPTIASEDAESGLASCGWGPTAGRDGIDERTLRVDVRSVPASGDVTETFETLRDSAPDDVAELPGLGEEAFLTSGGEGKSEVSFRQGRTIVTVGYSGRDKGFMGDSVDMSEAEAVQAVRAVAQEIAAKL
;
A
#
# COMPACT_ATOMS: atom_id res chain seq x y z
N MET A 1 -5.11 -61.17 84.37
CA MET A 1 -5.39 -61.39 85.80
C MET A 1 -6.35 -60.29 86.25
N HIS A 2 -7.56 -60.69 86.67
CA HIS A 2 -8.47 -60.02 87.62
C HIS A 2 -8.93 -58.55 87.36
N PRO A 3 -10.13 -58.17 87.84
CA PRO A 3 -11.25 -57.76 86.98
C PRO A 3 -11.96 -56.49 87.51
N GLN A 4 -13.27 -56.40 87.27
CA GLN A 4 -14.32 -55.61 87.96
C GLN A 4 -14.64 -54.25 87.30
N GLN A 5 -15.81 -54.07 86.67
CA GLN A 5 -17.20 -53.92 87.21
C GLN A 5 -17.43 -52.53 87.84
N PRO A 6 -18.69 -52.07 88.10
CA PRO A 6 -19.97 -52.32 87.42
C PRO A 6 -20.88 -51.06 87.32
N GLY A 7 -21.90 -51.14 86.45
CA GLY A 7 -23.31 -50.83 86.77
C GLY A 7 -23.79 -49.38 86.97
N GLN A 8 -25.04 -49.14 86.53
CA GLN A 8 -26.15 -48.42 87.18
C GLN A 8 -27.01 -47.69 86.12
N TRP A 9 -28.23 -48.15 85.85
CA TRP A 9 -29.50 -47.92 86.58
C TRP A 9 -30.10 -46.51 86.37
N GLY A 10 -31.29 -46.49 85.76
CA GLY A 10 -32.41 -45.66 86.24
C GLY A 10 -32.76 -44.39 85.44
N PRO A 11 -34.02 -44.21 84.99
CA PRO A 11 -34.52 -42.99 84.32
C PRO A 11 -35.08 -41.96 85.33
N PRO A 12 -35.20 -40.69 84.92
CA PRO A 12 -36.35 -39.88 85.37
C PRO A 12 -36.97 -38.98 84.27
N PRO A 13 -38.16 -38.39 84.55
CA PRO A 13 -39.21 -38.14 83.57
C PRO A 13 -39.45 -36.65 83.24
N GLY A 14 -40.20 -36.44 82.16
CA GLY A 14 -41.24 -35.40 82.04
C GLY A 14 -40.78 -33.94 82.07
N GLY A 15 -40.74 -33.31 80.89
CA GLY A 15 -40.66 -31.87 80.74
C GLY A 15 -41.37 -31.42 79.47
N GLN A 16 -42.30 -30.47 79.63
CA GLN A 16 -43.29 -30.00 78.66
C GLN A 16 -42.70 -29.09 77.56
N HIS A 17 -43.44 -29.01 76.44
CA HIS A 17 -43.22 -28.21 75.24
C HIS A 17 -42.99 -26.70 75.49
N PRO A 18 -42.33 -25.97 74.56
CA PRO A 18 -43.10 -25.32 73.49
C PRO A 18 -42.48 -25.39 72.09
N GLN A 19 -43.37 -25.22 71.11
CA GLN A 19 -43.13 -25.20 69.66
C GLN A 19 -42.04 -24.20 69.24
N GLN A 20 -41.02 -24.69 68.53
CA GLN A 20 -40.13 -23.83 67.74
C GLN A 20 -40.62 -23.76 66.30
N GLN A 21 -40.89 -22.53 65.87
CA GLN A 21 -41.29 -22.17 64.52
C GLN A 21 -40.15 -22.46 63.52
N PRO A 22 -40.47 -22.81 62.25
CA PRO A 22 -39.46 -23.05 61.23
C PRO A 22 -38.69 -21.76 60.92
N PRO A 23 -37.36 -21.81 60.76
CA PRO A 23 -36.60 -20.63 60.38
C PRO A 23 -36.99 -20.22 58.95
N TYR A 24 -37.51 -19.01 58.82
CA TYR A 24 -37.61 -18.33 57.54
C TYR A 24 -36.21 -18.26 56.92
N GLN A 25 -35.96 -19.06 55.88
CA GLN A 25 -34.85 -18.83 54.98
C GLN A 25 -35.09 -17.47 54.32
N GLN A 26 -34.25 -16.49 54.65
CA GLN A 26 -34.15 -15.29 53.84
C GLN A 26 -33.73 -15.71 52.43
N PRO A 27 -34.45 -15.31 51.37
CA PRO A 27 -33.97 -15.52 50.02
C PRO A 27 -32.64 -14.77 49.89
N PRO A 28 -31.59 -15.39 49.33
CA PRO A 28 -30.33 -14.70 49.12
C PRO A 28 -30.61 -13.42 48.32
N GLN A 29 -30.14 -12.27 48.80
CA GLN A 29 -30.20 -10.98 48.11
C GLN A 29 -29.30 -11.02 46.86
N ASN A 30 -29.72 -11.78 45.88
CA ASN A 30 -29.02 -11.96 44.62
C ASN A 30 -29.46 -10.82 43.68
N GLY A 31 -28.52 -9.94 43.30
CA GLY A 31 -28.61 -9.29 41.99
C GLY A 31 -28.11 -7.87 41.82
N ARG A 32 -27.85 -7.08 42.87
CA ARG A 32 -27.46 -5.66 42.67
C ARG A 32 -26.05 -5.50 42.10
N GLY A 33 -25.07 -6.29 42.57
CA GLY A 33 -23.69 -6.26 42.04
C GLY A 33 -23.56 -6.74 40.59
N LYS A 34 -24.40 -7.71 40.17
CA LYS A 34 -24.41 -8.22 38.79
C LYS A 34 -24.90 -7.18 37.78
N ARG A 35 -25.87 -6.34 38.16
CA ARG A 35 -26.40 -5.28 37.28
C ARG A 35 -25.42 -4.13 37.10
N ILE A 36 -24.70 -3.73 38.15
CA ILE A 36 -23.69 -2.68 38.08
C ILE A 36 -22.49 -3.13 37.21
N GLY A 37 -22.01 -4.37 37.40
CA GLY A 37 -20.94 -4.93 36.57
C GLY A 37 -21.32 -5.05 35.08
N LEU A 38 -22.57 -5.42 34.78
CA LEU A 38 -23.08 -5.44 33.41
C LEU A 38 -23.10 -4.05 32.79
N VAL A 39 -23.64 -3.04 33.48
CA VAL A 39 -23.73 -1.66 32.96
C VAL A 39 -22.33 -1.05 32.78
N ALA A 40 -21.43 -1.24 33.75
CA ALA A 40 -20.06 -0.78 33.65
C ALA A 40 -19.30 -1.48 32.50
N GLY A 41 -19.47 -2.80 32.37
CA GLY A 41 -18.87 -3.57 31.26
C GLY A 41 -19.41 -3.15 29.89
N LEU A 42 -20.70 -2.87 29.78
CA LEU A 42 -21.33 -2.43 28.54
C LEU A 42 -20.92 -0.99 28.19
N GLY A 43 -20.83 -0.10 29.19
CA GLY A 43 -20.29 1.25 29.00
C GLY A 43 -18.83 1.24 28.54
N PHE A 44 -17.99 0.41 29.15
CA PHE A 44 -16.59 0.24 28.72
C PHE A 44 -16.50 -0.35 27.31
N ALA A 45 -17.30 -1.38 26.99
CA ALA A 45 -17.34 -1.96 25.65
C ALA A 45 -17.77 -0.93 24.59
N VAL A 46 -18.78 -0.11 24.88
CA VAL A 46 -19.21 0.99 23.99
C VAL A 46 -18.08 2.01 23.82
N LEU A 47 -17.40 2.41 24.88
CA LEU A 47 -16.26 3.34 24.80
C LEU A 47 -15.12 2.77 23.95
N VAL A 48 -14.78 1.49 24.12
CA VAL A 48 -13.76 0.82 23.30
C VAL A 48 -14.19 0.75 21.84
N LEU A 49 -15.46 0.40 21.56
CA LEU A 49 -15.97 0.34 20.20
C LEU A 49 -16.00 1.71 19.52
N VAL A 50 -16.41 2.76 20.24
CA VAL A 50 -16.39 4.14 19.72
C VAL A 50 -14.96 4.63 19.54
N GLY A 51 -14.05 4.33 20.47
CA GLY A 51 -12.63 4.68 20.36
C GLY A 51 -11.95 4.00 19.18
N ALA A 52 -12.09 2.67 19.07
CA ALA A 52 -11.54 1.89 17.97
C ALA A 52 -12.19 2.26 16.62
N GLY A 53 -13.52 2.43 16.59
CA GLY A 53 -14.24 2.85 15.39
C GLY A 53 -13.86 4.26 14.94
N GLY A 54 -13.69 5.20 15.88
CA GLY A 54 -13.23 6.55 15.61
C GLY A 54 -11.80 6.58 15.07
N PHE A 55 -10.89 5.81 15.67
CA PHE A 55 -9.52 5.67 15.18
C PHE A 55 -9.48 5.10 13.75
N LEU A 56 -10.16 3.99 13.50
CA LEU A 56 -10.22 3.38 12.16
C LEU A 56 -10.85 4.30 11.11
N ALA A 57 -11.83 5.13 11.49
CA ALA A 57 -12.43 6.10 10.59
C ALA A 57 -11.44 7.21 10.20
N LEU A 58 -10.60 7.67 11.14
CA LEU A 58 -9.57 8.67 10.86
C LEU A 58 -8.47 8.09 9.95
N GLU A 59 -7.95 6.90 10.28
CA GLU A 59 -6.97 6.20 9.44
C GLU A 59 -7.53 5.95 8.02
N TYR A 60 -8.79 5.55 7.90
CA TYR A 60 -9.43 5.37 6.60
C TYR A 60 -9.54 6.67 5.80
N VAL A 61 -9.87 7.79 6.44
CA VAL A 61 -9.91 9.10 5.78
C VAL A 61 -8.52 9.48 5.28
N ASP A 62 -7.48 9.28 6.09
CA ASP A 62 -6.11 9.60 5.68
C ASP A 62 -5.59 8.68 4.58
N TYR A 63 -5.85 7.37 4.68
CA TYR A 63 -5.55 6.37 3.66
C TYR A 63 -6.23 6.71 2.32
N SER A 64 -7.51 7.03 2.35
CA SER A 64 -8.32 7.31 1.13
C SER A 64 -8.04 8.65 0.46
N LYS A 65 -7.20 9.52 1.05
CA LYS A 65 -6.79 10.76 0.37
C LYS A 65 -6.11 10.42 -0.97
N PRO A 66 -6.58 11.01 -2.08
CA PRO A 66 -6.01 10.75 -3.40
C PRO A 66 -4.55 11.21 -3.45
N ALA A 67 -3.74 10.47 -4.19
CA ALA A 67 -2.40 10.90 -4.55
C ALA A 67 -2.43 11.85 -5.74
N GLY A 68 -1.28 12.47 -5.98
CA GLY A 68 -1.06 13.33 -7.13
C GLY A 68 -1.52 14.77 -6.96
N GLU A 69 -1.36 15.50 -8.03
CA GLU A 69 -1.56 16.95 -8.09
C GLU A 69 -2.87 17.31 -8.82
N PRO A 70 -3.41 18.52 -8.63
CA PRO A 70 -4.43 19.05 -9.53
C PRO A 70 -3.98 18.99 -11.01
N PRO A 71 -4.91 18.87 -11.97
CA PRO A 71 -4.56 18.83 -13.39
C PRO A 71 -3.70 20.03 -13.80
N THR A 72 -2.48 19.78 -14.28
CA THR A 72 -1.54 20.84 -14.68
C THR A 72 -1.88 21.39 -16.06
N ASN A 73 -2.42 20.54 -16.94
CA ASN A 73 -2.58 20.83 -18.37
C ASN A 73 -1.28 21.36 -19.01
N ALA A 74 -0.13 20.92 -18.52
CA ALA A 74 1.16 21.35 -19.05
C ALA A 74 1.29 20.97 -20.52
N ALA A 75 1.87 21.87 -21.31
CA ALA A 75 2.25 21.56 -22.69
C ALA A 75 3.44 20.59 -22.67
N LEU A 76 3.31 19.48 -23.38
CA LEU A 76 4.36 18.47 -23.51
C LEU A 76 4.99 18.53 -24.91
N PRO A 77 6.27 18.16 -25.05
CA PRO A 77 6.88 17.94 -26.35
C PRO A 77 6.08 16.95 -27.23
N PRO A 78 6.10 17.09 -28.57
CA PRO A 78 5.37 16.19 -29.47
C PRO A 78 5.72 14.71 -29.31
N GLN A 79 6.95 14.40 -28.87
CA GLN A 79 7.43 13.05 -28.60
C GLN A 79 6.62 12.37 -27.49
N CYS A 80 5.96 13.13 -26.62
CA CYS A 80 5.15 12.60 -25.54
C CYS A 80 3.83 11.97 -26.03
N ASP A 81 3.39 12.28 -27.26
CA ASP A 81 2.23 11.63 -27.90
C ASP A 81 2.50 10.16 -28.28
N LEU A 82 3.77 9.70 -28.17
CA LEU A 82 4.13 8.29 -28.30
C LEU A 82 3.50 7.44 -27.20
N VAL A 83 3.12 8.01 -26.05
CA VAL A 83 2.38 7.30 -24.99
C VAL A 83 0.89 7.64 -25.07
N GLY A 84 0.07 6.63 -25.29
CA GLY A 84 -1.38 6.81 -25.43
C GLY A 84 -2.07 7.10 -24.09
N LYS A 85 -3.13 7.91 -24.15
CA LYS A 85 -4.02 8.16 -23.00
C LYS A 85 -4.51 6.89 -22.29
N PRO A 86 -4.89 5.80 -22.99
CA PRO A 86 -5.28 4.56 -22.32
C PRO A 86 -4.16 3.95 -21.47
N THR A 87 -2.90 4.08 -21.89
CA THR A 87 -1.76 3.60 -21.11
C THR A 87 -1.51 4.46 -19.90
N LEU A 88 -1.54 5.79 -20.04
CA LEU A 88 -1.44 6.71 -18.90
C LEU A 88 -2.54 6.47 -17.85
N GLN A 89 -3.77 6.17 -18.29
CA GLN A 89 -4.88 5.82 -17.40
C GLN A 89 -4.64 4.50 -16.66
N ARG A 90 -4.18 3.45 -17.35
CA ARG A 90 -3.86 2.16 -16.71
C ARG A 90 -2.71 2.26 -15.71
N LEU A 91 -1.77 3.16 -15.96
CA LEU A 91 -0.62 3.41 -15.09
C LEU A 91 -0.86 4.50 -14.05
N HIS A 92 -2.09 5.00 -13.93
CA HIS A 92 -2.43 5.98 -12.89
C HIS A 92 -1.56 7.26 -12.94
N VAL A 93 -1.15 7.68 -14.14
CA VAL A 93 -0.29 8.85 -14.37
C VAL A 93 -0.85 9.74 -15.48
N THR A 94 -2.07 10.25 -15.29
CA THR A 94 -2.75 11.04 -16.34
C THR A 94 -2.43 12.54 -16.31
N ASN A 95 -1.64 13.00 -15.33
CA ASN A 95 -1.29 14.41 -15.17
C ASN A 95 0.10 14.69 -15.76
N PRO A 96 0.22 15.51 -16.81
CA PRO A 96 1.53 15.98 -17.29
C PRO A 96 2.36 16.63 -16.18
N ASP A 97 3.64 16.29 -16.09
CA ASP A 97 4.55 16.87 -15.11
C ASP A 97 5.49 17.90 -15.77
N PRO A 98 5.27 19.21 -15.59
CA PRO A 98 6.11 20.25 -16.18
C PRO A 98 7.52 20.33 -15.57
N THR A 99 7.77 19.66 -14.44
CA THR A 99 9.11 19.64 -13.81
C THR A 99 10.04 18.61 -14.45
N ILE A 100 9.46 17.63 -15.16
CA ILE A 100 10.18 16.59 -15.90
C ILE A 100 10.18 16.91 -17.40
N ALA A 101 9.07 17.47 -17.92
CA ALA A 101 8.92 17.73 -19.33
C ALA A 101 9.92 18.79 -19.84
N SER A 102 10.71 18.44 -20.85
CA SER A 102 11.69 19.34 -21.45
C SER A 102 12.04 18.93 -22.88
N GLU A 103 12.58 19.87 -23.65
CA GLU A 103 13.09 19.63 -25.00
C GLU A 103 14.44 20.35 -25.14
N ASP A 104 15.46 19.60 -25.56
CA ASP A 104 16.79 20.09 -25.86
C ASP A 104 17.12 19.77 -27.32
N ALA A 105 17.03 20.81 -28.16
CA ALA A 105 17.29 20.71 -29.59
C ALA A 105 18.77 20.43 -29.93
N GLU A 106 19.71 20.76 -29.03
CA GLU A 106 21.14 20.54 -29.28
C GLU A 106 21.51 19.06 -29.13
N SER A 107 21.03 18.43 -28.06
CA SER A 107 21.23 16.99 -27.84
C SER A 107 20.21 16.09 -28.55
N GLY A 108 19.13 16.68 -29.08
CA GLY A 108 18.02 15.96 -29.68
C GLY A 108 17.19 15.17 -28.65
N LEU A 109 17.27 15.56 -27.38
CA LEU A 109 16.57 14.94 -26.26
C LEU A 109 15.22 15.61 -26.01
N ALA A 110 14.16 14.83 -25.95
CA ALA A 110 12.86 15.24 -25.43
C ALA A 110 12.51 14.37 -24.21
N SER A 111 12.30 15.01 -23.07
CA SER A 111 11.85 14.35 -21.84
C SER A 111 10.36 14.60 -21.63
N CYS A 112 9.65 13.54 -21.31
CA CYS A 112 8.22 13.52 -21.03
C CYS A 112 8.01 12.97 -19.63
N GLY A 113 7.17 13.64 -18.83
CA GLY A 113 6.86 13.21 -17.48
C GLY A 113 5.37 13.26 -17.21
N TRP A 114 4.90 12.29 -16.43
CA TRP A 114 3.54 12.26 -15.91
C TRP A 114 3.52 11.76 -14.48
N GLY A 115 2.62 12.35 -13.69
CA GLY A 115 2.26 11.89 -12.35
C GLY A 115 0.75 11.68 -12.23
N PRO A 116 0.24 11.33 -11.03
CA PRO A 116 -1.16 11.04 -10.83
C PRO A 116 -1.97 12.35 -10.83
N THR A 117 -3.18 12.28 -11.37
CA THR A 117 -4.18 13.35 -11.22
C THR A 117 -4.98 13.13 -9.95
N ALA A 118 -4.96 14.11 -9.05
CA ALA A 118 -5.72 14.09 -7.81
C ALA A 118 -7.20 13.80 -8.05
N GLY A 119 -7.73 12.80 -7.35
CA GLY A 119 -9.14 12.38 -7.42
C GLY A 119 -9.52 11.56 -8.66
N ARG A 120 -8.55 11.21 -9.52
CA ARG A 120 -8.78 10.37 -10.71
C ARG A 120 -7.94 9.10 -10.69
N ASP A 121 -6.65 9.24 -10.41
CA ASP A 121 -5.68 8.18 -10.64
C ASP A 121 -5.45 7.29 -9.41
N GLY A 122 -6.20 7.49 -8.33
CA GLY A 122 -6.13 6.65 -7.13
C GLY A 122 -5.38 7.31 -5.98
N ILE A 123 -4.90 6.49 -5.05
CA ILE A 123 -4.29 6.92 -3.79
C ILE A 123 -2.78 6.71 -3.75
N ASP A 124 -2.24 6.00 -4.74
CA ASP A 124 -0.83 5.61 -4.79
C ASP A 124 -0.03 6.61 -5.61
N GLU A 125 1.22 6.84 -5.21
CA GLU A 125 2.14 7.70 -5.94
C GLU A 125 2.75 6.91 -7.08
N ARG A 126 2.71 7.49 -8.28
CA ARG A 126 3.26 6.92 -9.52
C ARG A 126 3.90 8.02 -10.35
N THR A 127 5.01 7.73 -11.00
CA THR A 127 5.66 8.63 -11.94
C THR A 127 6.09 7.84 -13.15
N LEU A 128 5.70 8.31 -14.33
CA LEU A 128 6.20 7.83 -15.61
C LEU A 128 7.11 8.89 -16.22
N ARG A 129 8.30 8.48 -16.65
CA ARG A 129 9.22 9.29 -17.42
C ARG A 129 9.56 8.58 -18.72
N VAL A 130 9.54 9.33 -19.82
CA VAL A 130 9.96 8.85 -21.13
C VAL A 130 10.93 9.86 -21.72
N ASP A 131 12.16 9.43 -21.95
CA ASP A 131 13.19 10.21 -22.63
C ASP A 131 13.34 9.67 -24.06
N VAL A 132 13.20 10.54 -25.06
CA VAL A 132 13.36 10.22 -26.48
C VAL A 132 14.53 11.03 -27.01
N ARG A 133 15.60 10.34 -27.41
CA ARG A 133 16.81 10.96 -27.97
C ARG A 133 16.96 10.61 -29.44
N SER A 134 16.96 11.62 -30.30
CA SER A 134 17.29 11.48 -31.72
C SER A 134 18.78 11.75 -31.95
N VAL A 135 19.55 10.73 -32.35
CA VAL A 135 21.00 10.89 -32.57
C VAL A 135 21.24 11.48 -33.97
N PRO A 136 21.90 12.65 -34.09
CA PRO A 136 22.12 13.32 -35.38
C PRO A 136 22.99 12.46 -36.30
N ALA A 137 22.85 12.56 -37.62
CA ALA A 137 23.54 11.69 -38.58
C ALA A 137 25.08 11.65 -38.45
N SER A 138 25.68 12.69 -37.87
CA SER A 138 27.11 12.76 -37.59
C SER A 138 27.57 11.95 -36.37
N GLY A 139 26.64 11.53 -35.50
CA GLY A 139 26.93 10.75 -34.29
C GLY A 139 26.77 9.24 -34.52
N ASP A 140 27.42 8.45 -33.66
CA ASP A 140 27.26 7.01 -33.60
C ASP A 140 26.16 6.64 -32.59
N VAL A 141 25.03 6.13 -33.09
CA VAL A 141 23.88 5.75 -32.26
C VAL A 141 24.19 4.49 -31.44
N THR A 142 24.99 3.58 -31.97
CA THR A 142 25.37 2.34 -31.28
C THR A 142 26.28 2.67 -30.12
N GLU A 143 27.32 3.47 -30.34
CA GLU A 143 28.21 3.95 -29.27
C GLU A 143 27.44 4.73 -28.20
N THR A 144 26.49 5.58 -28.60
CA THR A 144 25.64 6.32 -27.66
C THR A 144 24.78 5.38 -26.79
N PHE A 145 24.23 4.33 -27.39
CA PHE A 145 23.41 3.34 -26.68
C PHE A 145 24.24 2.45 -25.75
N GLU A 146 25.43 2.03 -26.19
CA GLU A 146 26.38 1.28 -25.37
C GLU A 146 26.86 2.12 -24.18
N THR A 147 27.19 3.40 -24.39
CA THR A 147 27.55 4.33 -23.30
C THR A 147 26.43 4.46 -22.27
N LEU A 148 25.16 4.54 -22.73
CA LEU A 148 24.00 4.57 -21.86
C LEU A 148 23.89 3.27 -21.03
N ARG A 149 24.09 2.11 -21.66
CA ARG A 149 24.07 0.81 -20.99
C ARG A 149 25.20 0.69 -19.96
N ASP A 150 26.41 1.09 -20.31
CA ASP A 150 27.59 0.99 -19.44
C ASP A 150 27.53 1.98 -18.27
N SER A 151 26.72 3.04 -18.39
CA SER A 151 26.45 4.00 -17.31
C SER A 151 25.29 3.57 -16.41
N ALA A 152 24.58 2.49 -16.74
CA ALA A 152 23.48 2.00 -15.94
C ALA A 152 23.98 1.30 -14.65
N PRO A 153 23.14 1.19 -13.60
CA PRO A 153 23.45 0.39 -12.41
C PRO A 153 23.72 -1.08 -12.76
N ASP A 154 24.39 -1.81 -11.87
CA ASP A 154 24.92 -3.16 -12.12
C ASP A 154 23.86 -4.21 -12.53
N ASP A 155 22.57 -3.99 -12.23
CA ASP A 155 21.47 -4.91 -12.54
C ASP A 155 20.87 -4.67 -13.95
N VAL A 156 21.69 -4.88 -14.98
CA VAL A 156 21.28 -4.82 -16.39
C VAL A 156 20.86 -6.20 -16.89
N ALA A 157 19.64 -6.29 -17.44
CA ALA A 157 19.14 -7.50 -18.10
C ALA A 157 18.78 -7.21 -19.56
N GLU A 158 19.33 -7.98 -20.49
CA GLU A 158 18.98 -7.90 -21.92
C GLU A 158 17.49 -8.20 -22.15
N LEU A 159 16.84 -7.42 -23.01
CA LEU A 159 15.41 -7.51 -23.27
C LEU A 159 15.13 -7.74 -24.76
N PRO A 160 15.22 -8.99 -25.25
CA PRO A 160 15.02 -9.28 -26.67
C PRO A 160 13.58 -9.02 -27.13
N GLY A 161 13.43 -8.63 -28.40
CA GLY A 161 12.12 -8.44 -29.04
C GLY A 161 11.51 -7.05 -28.87
N LEU A 162 12.28 -6.10 -28.33
CA LEU A 162 11.93 -4.68 -28.27
C LEU A 162 12.98 -3.88 -29.04
N GLY A 163 12.55 -3.15 -30.07
CA GLY A 163 13.47 -2.40 -30.94
C GLY A 163 14.47 -3.29 -31.67
N GLU A 164 15.61 -2.71 -32.03
CA GLU A 164 16.78 -3.45 -32.54
C GLU A 164 17.59 -4.05 -31.38
N GLU A 165 17.76 -3.27 -30.31
CA GLU A 165 18.46 -3.64 -29.07
C GLU A 165 17.74 -3.00 -27.88
N ALA A 166 17.66 -3.71 -26.76
CA ALA A 166 17.05 -3.20 -25.55
C ALA A 166 17.58 -3.88 -24.30
N PHE A 167 17.60 -3.13 -23.20
CA PHE A 167 17.92 -3.64 -21.87
C PHE A 167 16.98 -3.05 -20.82
N LEU A 168 16.84 -3.79 -19.72
CA LEU A 168 16.08 -3.46 -18.54
C LEU A 168 17.06 -3.21 -17.39
N THR A 169 16.82 -2.16 -16.62
CA THR A 169 17.48 -1.93 -15.34
C THR A 169 16.44 -1.91 -14.23
N SER A 170 16.74 -2.63 -13.15
CA SER A 170 15.95 -2.57 -11.93
C SER A 170 16.66 -1.64 -10.96
N GLY A 171 15.99 -0.58 -10.52
CA GLY A 171 16.60 0.45 -9.69
C GLY A 171 16.57 0.15 -8.19
N GLY A 172 15.92 -0.95 -7.79
CA GLY A 172 15.40 -1.07 -6.42
C GLY A 172 14.34 -0.01 -6.13
N GLU A 173 13.85 0.03 -4.88
CA GLU A 173 12.98 1.11 -4.38
C GLU A 173 11.74 1.41 -5.24
N GLY A 174 11.15 0.37 -5.84
CA GLY A 174 9.94 0.48 -6.65
C GLY A 174 10.12 1.23 -7.96
N LYS A 175 11.34 1.24 -8.51
CA LYS A 175 11.66 1.80 -9.82
C LYS A 175 12.17 0.74 -10.79
N SER A 176 11.75 0.83 -12.05
CA SER A 176 12.37 0.11 -13.16
C SER A 176 12.49 1.01 -14.38
N GLU A 177 13.40 0.66 -15.27
CA GLU A 177 13.65 1.40 -16.50
C GLU A 177 13.98 0.47 -17.67
N VAL A 178 13.42 0.74 -18.84
CA VAL A 178 13.75 0.05 -20.09
C VAL A 178 14.34 1.07 -21.05
N SER A 179 15.50 0.75 -21.60
CA SER A 179 16.12 1.51 -22.68
C SER A 179 16.18 0.67 -23.94
N PHE A 180 15.76 1.22 -25.07
CA PHE A 180 15.83 0.53 -26.36
C PHE A 180 16.23 1.48 -27.49
N ARG A 181 16.80 0.89 -28.55
CA ARG A 181 17.21 1.58 -29.77
C ARG A 181 16.36 1.13 -30.95
N GLN A 182 15.90 2.09 -31.75
CA GLN A 182 15.19 1.86 -33.01
C GLN A 182 15.73 2.83 -34.06
N GLY A 183 16.46 2.32 -35.06
CA GLY A 183 17.17 3.15 -36.02
C GLY A 183 18.15 4.11 -35.32
N ARG A 184 17.90 5.42 -35.46
CA ARG A 184 18.71 6.50 -34.86
C ARG A 184 18.12 7.09 -33.58
N THR A 185 17.08 6.46 -33.05
CA THR A 185 16.36 6.92 -31.86
C THR A 185 16.66 5.98 -30.69
N ILE A 186 17.00 6.57 -29.54
CA ILE A 186 17.13 5.88 -28.27
C ILE A 186 15.98 6.33 -27.39
N VAL A 187 15.26 5.39 -26.80
CA VAL A 187 14.15 5.66 -25.89
C VAL A 187 14.45 5.03 -24.55
N THR A 188 14.29 5.81 -23.48
CA THR A 188 14.39 5.35 -22.10
C THR A 188 13.06 5.59 -21.40
N VAL A 189 12.46 4.53 -20.88
CA VAL A 189 11.17 4.53 -20.19
C VAL A 189 11.40 4.16 -18.74
N GLY A 190 11.20 5.09 -17.82
CA GLY A 190 11.26 4.87 -16.38
C GLY A 190 9.87 4.92 -15.75
N TYR A 191 9.59 3.99 -14.85
CA TYR A 191 8.37 4.00 -14.03
C TYR A 191 8.72 3.71 -12.58
N SER A 192 8.20 4.55 -11.68
CA SER A 192 8.45 4.43 -10.24
C SER A 192 7.21 4.79 -9.44
N GLY A 193 7.15 4.33 -8.19
CA GLY A 193 6.01 4.63 -7.34
C GLY A 193 6.10 4.06 -5.93
N ARG A 194 5.15 4.49 -5.10
CA ARG A 194 4.97 4.00 -3.74
C ARG A 194 3.50 3.67 -3.51
N ASP A 195 3.26 2.56 -2.85
CA ASP A 195 1.94 2.14 -2.41
C ASP A 195 1.65 2.70 -1.04
N LYS A 196 0.48 3.31 -0.90
CA LYS A 196 0.07 3.90 0.36
C LYS A 196 -0.38 2.81 1.32
N GLY A 197 0.17 2.82 2.52
CA GLY A 197 -0.19 1.94 3.62
C GLY A 197 -1.38 2.50 4.41
N PHE A 198 -2.13 1.58 5.05
CA PHE A 198 -3.32 1.94 5.83
C PHE A 198 -3.00 2.76 7.09
N MET A 199 -1.77 2.66 7.62
CA MET A 199 -1.35 3.32 8.85
C MET A 199 -0.50 4.58 8.58
N GLY A 200 -0.67 5.17 7.39
CA GLY A 200 0.09 6.35 6.96
C GLY A 200 1.55 6.08 6.55
N ASP A 201 1.98 4.83 6.57
CA ASP A 201 3.24 4.38 5.97
C ASP A 201 3.13 4.31 4.43
N SER A 202 4.26 4.30 3.73
CA SER A 202 4.30 4.03 2.29
C SER A 202 5.41 3.04 1.97
N VAL A 203 5.07 2.04 1.18
CA VAL A 203 6.00 1.00 0.74
C VAL A 203 6.32 1.20 -0.72
N ASP A 204 7.51 0.79 -1.14
CA ASP A 204 7.86 0.87 -2.54
C ASP A 204 6.95 -0.05 -3.36
N MET A 205 6.54 0.41 -4.53
CA MET A 205 5.82 -0.40 -5.50
C MET A 205 6.62 -1.67 -5.80
N SER A 206 5.93 -2.78 -6.05
CA SER A 206 6.63 -4.03 -6.38
C SER A 206 7.46 -3.89 -7.67
N GLU A 207 8.66 -4.47 -7.68
CA GLU A 207 9.51 -4.52 -8.88
C GLU A 207 8.78 -5.16 -10.07
N ALA A 208 7.99 -6.21 -9.82
CA ALA A 208 7.22 -6.88 -10.88
C ALA A 208 6.21 -5.93 -11.55
N GLU A 209 5.54 -5.06 -10.79
CA GLU A 209 4.66 -4.03 -11.32
C GLU A 209 5.44 -3.00 -12.14
N ALA A 210 6.57 -2.51 -11.59
CA ALA A 210 7.44 -1.56 -12.26
C ALA A 210 7.93 -2.07 -13.63
N VAL A 211 8.47 -3.30 -13.66
CA VAL A 211 8.95 -3.97 -14.87
C VAL A 211 7.83 -4.17 -15.90
N GLN A 212 6.64 -4.57 -15.45
CA GLN A 212 5.50 -4.75 -16.35
C GLN A 212 5.07 -3.42 -16.99
N ALA A 213 5.04 -2.34 -16.19
CA ALA A 213 4.68 -1.01 -16.68
C ALA A 213 5.66 -0.48 -17.74
N VAL A 214 6.97 -0.51 -17.46
CA VAL A 214 7.98 -0.02 -18.43
C VAL A 214 7.99 -0.85 -19.71
N ARG A 215 7.82 -2.18 -19.62
CA ARG A 215 7.73 -3.04 -20.81
C ARG A 215 6.50 -2.71 -21.66
N ALA A 216 5.34 -2.53 -21.04
CA ALA A 216 4.11 -2.22 -21.75
C ALA A 216 4.19 -0.86 -22.49
N VAL A 217 4.75 0.16 -21.83
CA VAL A 217 4.96 1.49 -22.42
C VAL A 217 5.98 1.41 -23.54
N ALA A 218 7.12 0.75 -23.31
CA ALA A 218 8.17 0.64 -24.32
C ALA A 218 7.68 -0.09 -25.58
N GLN A 219 6.88 -1.17 -25.42
CA GLN A 219 6.23 -1.87 -26.54
C GLN A 219 5.28 -0.97 -27.32
N GLU A 220 4.49 -0.15 -26.62
CA GLU A 220 3.59 0.82 -27.28
C GLU A 220 4.38 1.85 -28.09
N ILE A 221 5.46 2.40 -27.52
CA ILE A 221 6.30 3.39 -28.21
C ILE A 221 6.99 2.76 -29.42
N ALA A 222 7.59 1.58 -29.25
CA ALA A 222 8.29 0.87 -30.32
C ALA A 222 7.37 0.54 -31.51
N ALA A 223 6.07 0.33 -31.27
CA ALA A 223 5.10 0.10 -32.34
C ALA A 223 4.72 1.37 -33.15
N LYS A 224 5.10 2.56 -32.67
CA LYS A 224 4.81 3.87 -33.29
C LYS A 224 6.04 4.53 -33.93
N LEU A 225 7.24 4.04 -33.63
CA LEU A 225 8.50 4.47 -34.23
C LEU A 225 8.77 3.71 -35.53
#